data_AF-A0A1Y1RZH1-F1
#
_entry.id   AF-A0A1Y1RZH1-F1
#
_cell.length_a   1.000
_cell.length_b   1.000
_cell.length_c   1.000
_cell.angle_alpha   90.00
_cell.angle_beta   90.00
_cell.angle_gamma   90.00
#
_symmetry.space_group_name_H-M   'P 1'
#
loop_
_entity.id
_entity.type
_entity.pdbx_description
1 polymer ?
#
loop_
_entity_poly.entity_id
_entity_poly.type
_entity_poly.pdbx_seq_one_letter_code
_entity_poly.pdbx_strand_id
1 'polypeptide(L)'
;MRKSHTQRENRSSKVPIVLRQLLIAEGAQKQQLKEELQRILSDPRELLTCGILDSEHRLYKNAQTVDDALESVTNGMEDPALLEQLLQVPDDSLVGPWKNCVLCIKALYDGDTKKLQRLKEQIPSETPPFKLAELALMMASGNIPEEEKNSLRGCFSSEILESPDYVISAGEQMEDALEMGLIDLFADTAAMLVRDLERDYTEAAEDFALWCFSRLAREDHSPAPLLKRFRSIFGESGTLRLAALGIAEEDADAALYYWLKFIVSLLEERQIERETLAAALYIAAHLGDMGILKEGDSDTDTQSSEDLLLLRQFQKLLQKISEEAGQQFPDISISALGTPEDCRRTAVLFSSGSENRITGYRIPETERPESKEEQRILPEKQEPQQLELFA
;
A
#
# COMPACT_ATOMS: atom_id res chain seq x y z
N MET A 1 5.23 -1.90 42.46
CA MET A 1 5.83 -0.66 43.04
C MET A 1 6.05 0.33 41.91
N ARG A 2 5.12 1.29 41.71
CA ARG A 2 5.25 2.36 40.72
C ARG A 2 6.22 3.41 41.26
N LYS A 3 7.41 3.53 40.67
CA LYS A 3 8.30 4.66 40.95
C LYS A 3 7.67 5.91 40.36
N SER A 4 7.24 6.82 41.24
CA SER A 4 6.88 8.18 40.93
C SER A 4 8.02 8.84 40.13
N HIS A 5 7.77 9.20 38.88
CA HIS A 5 8.66 10.04 38.09
C HIS A 5 8.64 11.47 38.67
N THR A 6 9.57 11.63 39.60
CA THR A 6 10.30 12.83 40.00
C THR A 6 10.29 13.98 38.99
N GLN A 7 9.78 15.12 39.47
CA GLN A 7 10.27 16.49 39.25
C GLN A 7 11.21 16.67 38.04
N ARG A 8 10.67 17.06 36.88
CA ARG A 8 11.44 17.79 35.87
C ARG A 8 11.86 19.12 36.52
N GLU A 9 13.12 19.21 36.94
CA GLU A 9 13.75 20.49 37.23
C GLU A 9 13.55 21.40 36.02
N ASN A 10 12.84 22.52 36.21
CA ASN A 10 12.68 23.58 35.23
C ASN A 10 14.06 24.21 34.98
N ARG A 11 14.88 23.57 34.14
CA ARG A 11 16.09 24.20 33.61
C ARG A 11 15.62 25.30 32.68
N SER A 12 15.73 26.55 33.15
CA SER A 12 15.48 27.74 32.35
C SER A 12 16.23 27.62 31.02
N SER A 13 15.50 27.61 29.91
CA SER A 13 16.09 27.59 28.57
C SER A 13 17.05 28.76 28.40
N LYS A 14 18.19 28.53 27.75
CA LYS A 14 19.16 29.57 27.40
C LYS A 14 18.79 30.30 26.11
N VAL A 15 17.82 29.78 25.34
CA VAL A 15 17.37 30.33 24.05
C VAL A 15 17.05 31.82 24.14
N PRO A 16 16.24 32.31 25.12
CA PRO A 16 15.90 33.73 25.18
C PRO A 16 17.11 34.65 25.42
N ILE A 17 18.11 34.16 26.17
CA ILE A 17 19.32 34.94 26.50
C ILE A 17 20.19 35.09 25.26
N VAL A 18 20.49 33.97 24.59
CA VAL A 18 21.35 33.95 23.39
C VAL A 18 20.66 34.68 22.24
N LEU A 19 19.34 34.55 22.09
CA LEU A 19 18.58 35.27 21.07
C LEU A 19 18.65 36.80 21.25
N ARG A 20 18.51 37.31 22.49
CA ARG A 20 18.65 38.76 22.75
C ARG A 20 20.04 39.26 22.37
N GLN A 21 21.08 38.51 22.71
CA GLN A 21 22.46 38.84 22.35
C GLN A 21 22.66 38.81 20.83
N LEU A 22 22.09 37.82 20.15
CA LEU A 22 22.18 37.66 18.70
C LEU A 22 21.56 38.85 17.95
N LEU A 23 20.44 39.39 18.44
CA LEU A 23 19.74 40.51 17.81
C LEU A 23 20.53 41.82 17.84
N ILE A 24 21.42 42.00 18.82
CA ILE A 24 22.27 43.20 18.96
C ILE A 24 23.71 43.00 18.49
N ALA A 25 24.11 41.76 18.19
CA ALA A 25 25.47 41.43 17.81
C ALA A 25 25.76 41.75 16.33
N GLU A 26 27.02 42.05 16.04
CA GLU A 26 27.53 42.35 14.70
C GLU A 26 28.74 41.46 14.33
N GLY A 27 29.02 41.35 13.02
CA GLY A 27 30.20 40.67 12.51
C GLY A 27 30.35 39.21 12.97
N ALA A 28 31.57 38.84 13.38
CA ALA A 28 31.91 37.48 13.78
C ALA A 28 31.15 37.00 15.03
N GLN A 29 30.83 37.90 15.96
CA GLN A 29 30.09 37.57 17.17
C GLN A 29 28.67 37.11 16.84
N LYS A 30 28.03 37.75 15.85
CA LYS A 30 26.69 37.36 15.39
C LYS A 30 26.68 35.92 14.84
N GLN A 31 27.70 35.55 14.09
CA GLN A 31 27.82 34.19 13.56
C GLN A 31 28.05 33.16 14.68
N GLN A 32 28.89 33.47 15.66
CA GLN A 32 29.11 32.60 16.83
C GLN A 32 27.83 32.38 17.64
N LEU A 33 27.07 33.45 17.91
CA LEU A 33 25.80 33.37 18.64
C LEU A 33 24.73 32.60 17.85
N LYS A 34 24.74 32.70 16.52
CA LYS A 34 23.83 31.93 15.65
C LYS A 34 24.12 30.44 15.77
N GLU A 35 25.40 30.04 15.69
CA GLU A 35 25.82 28.66 15.85
C GLU A 35 25.53 28.13 17.26
N GLU A 36 25.79 28.93 18.29
CA GLU A 36 25.42 28.58 19.67
C GLU A 36 23.91 28.37 19.81
N LEU A 37 23.11 29.29 19.27
CA LEU A 37 21.66 29.20 19.32
C LEU A 37 21.13 27.96 18.58
N GLN A 38 21.71 27.61 17.42
CA GLN A 38 21.37 26.37 16.70
C GLN A 38 21.67 25.11 17.52
N ARG A 39 22.75 25.09 18.31
CA ARG A 39 23.11 23.94 19.16
C ARG A 39 22.17 23.77 20.36
N ILE A 40 21.57 24.85 20.84
CA ILE A 40 20.68 24.80 22.02
C ILE A 40 19.19 24.81 21.68
N LEU A 41 18.80 25.14 20.43
CA LEU A 41 17.39 25.21 20.01
C LEU A 41 16.82 23.80 19.80
N SER A 42 16.27 23.23 20.88
CA SER A 42 15.64 21.91 20.90
C SER A 42 14.22 21.87 20.34
N ASP A 43 13.55 23.01 20.26
CA ASP A 43 12.18 23.11 19.75
C ASP A 43 12.02 24.48 19.05
N PRO A 44 11.62 24.54 17.76
CA PRO A 44 11.39 25.81 17.06
C PRO A 44 10.34 26.70 17.77
N ARG A 45 9.38 26.12 18.51
CA ARG A 45 8.36 26.85 19.29
C ARG A 45 8.94 27.76 20.37
N GLU A 46 10.16 27.49 20.84
CA GLU A 46 10.81 28.36 21.81
C GLU A 46 11.02 29.77 21.25
N LEU A 47 11.22 29.91 19.94
CA LEU A 47 11.35 31.22 19.29
C LEU A 47 10.01 31.96 19.23
N LEU A 48 8.89 31.23 19.15
CA LEU A 48 7.53 31.78 19.10
C LEU A 48 7.05 32.24 20.48
N THR A 49 7.40 31.47 21.52
CA THR A 49 6.88 31.65 22.89
C THR A 49 7.76 32.53 23.78
N CYS A 50 9.02 32.79 23.39
CA CYS A 50 9.95 33.57 24.22
C CYS A 50 9.62 35.06 24.34
N GLY A 51 8.69 35.59 23.53
CA GLY A 51 8.23 36.99 23.59
C GLY A 51 9.28 38.03 23.17
N ILE A 52 10.36 37.62 22.50
CA ILE A 52 11.43 38.51 22.04
C ILE A 52 11.20 38.97 20.59
N LEU A 53 10.66 38.09 19.74
CA LEU A 53 10.39 38.37 18.34
C LEU A 53 8.94 38.81 18.17
N ASP A 54 8.71 39.83 17.33
CA ASP A 54 7.37 40.18 16.88
C ASP A 54 6.88 39.19 15.80
N SER A 55 5.57 39.11 15.57
CA SER A 55 4.96 38.20 14.59
C SER A 55 5.31 38.54 13.15
N GLU A 56 5.74 39.76 12.87
CA GLU A 56 6.15 40.21 11.53
C GLU A 56 7.63 39.91 11.25
N HIS A 57 8.41 39.61 12.29
CA HIS A 57 9.83 39.34 12.20
C HIS A 57 10.08 38.08 11.38
N ARG A 58 10.99 38.16 10.40
CA ARG A 58 11.27 37.05 9.48
C ARG A 58 11.60 35.73 10.19
N LEU A 59 12.37 35.78 11.28
CA LEU A 59 12.70 34.59 12.05
C LEU A 59 11.47 33.97 12.75
N TYR A 60 10.51 34.79 13.20
CA TYR A 60 9.28 34.31 13.80
C TYR A 60 8.47 33.54 12.74
N LYS A 61 8.24 34.15 11.57
CA LYS A 61 7.51 33.51 10.47
C LYS A 61 8.17 32.20 10.03
N ASN A 62 9.49 32.18 9.87
CA ASN A 62 10.20 30.96 9.52
C ASN A 62 10.06 29.87 10.60
N ALA A 63 10.15 30.23 11.89
CA ALA A 63 9.98 29.28 12.98
C ALA A 63 8.56 28.72 13.03
N GLN A 64 7.56 29.57 12.77
CA GLN A 64 6.16 29.16 12.66
C GLN A 64 5.95 28.19 11.50
N THR A 65 6.42 28.51 10.29
CA THR A 65 6.33 27.61 9.13
C THR A 65 6.98 26.26 9.41
N VAL A 66 8.14 26.23 10.08
CA VAL A 66 8.82 24.99 10.44
C VAL A 66 8.04 24.18 11.47
N ASP A 67 7.46 24.83 12.47
CA ASP A 67 6.65 24.17 13.50
C ASP A 67 5.35 23.60 12.94
N ASP A 68 4.61 24.41 12.18
CA ASP A 68 3.37 23.98 11.51
C ASP A 68 3.65 22.81 10.57
N ALA A 69 4.75 22.88 9.80
CA ALA A 69 5.13 21.81 8.88
C ALA A 69 5.57 20.53 9.61
N LEU A 70 6.26 20.66 10.74
CA LEU A 70 6.61 19.51 11.58
C LEU A 70 5.34 18.81 12.06
N GLU A 71 4.37 19.57 12.60
CA GLU A 71 3.10 19.03 13.07
C GLU A 71 2.30 18.36 11.95
N SER A 72 2.16 19.03 10.81
CA SER A 72 1.47 18.53 9.61
C SER A 72 2.05 17.19 9.15
N VAL A 73 3.38 17.08 9.05
CA VAL A 73 4.06 15.86 8.61
C VAL A 73 3.93 14.74 9.65
N THR A 74 4.11 15.03 10.95
CA THR A 74 4.07 13.97 11.98
C THR A 74 2.67 13.42 12.25
N ASN A 75 1.62 14.19 11.95
CA ASN A 75 0.23 13.77 12.13
C ASN A 75 -0.39 13.16 10.85
N GLY A 76 0.37 13.04 9.76
CA GLY A 76 -0.13 12.50 8.49
C GLY A 76 -1.13 13.41 7.76
N MET A 77 -1.28 14.67 8.19
CA MET A 77 -2.13 15.68 7.54
C MET A 77 -1.26 16.64 6.74
N GLU A 78 -0.55 16.13 5.73
CA GLU A 78 0.35 16.94 4.90
C GLU A 78 -0.43 18.05 4.17
N ASP A 79 0.02 19.30 4.33
CA ASP A 79 -0.45 20.44 3.54
C ASP A 79 0.59 20.81 2.46
N PRO A 80 0.28 20.59 1.16
CA PRO A 80 1.20 20.94 0.07
C PRO A 80 1.62 22.42 0.07
N ALA A 81 0.70 23.34 0.39
CA ALA A 81 1.00 24.77 0.40
C ALA A 81 1.97 25.12 1.54
N LEU A 82 1.86 24.44 2.68
CA LEU A 82 2.75 24.61 3.81
C LEU A 82 4.16 24.06 3.50
N LEU A 83 4.26 22.92 2.81
CA LEU A 83 5.54 22.39 2.34
C LEU A 83 6.22 23.31 1.33
N GLU A 84 5.47 23.94 0.42
CA GLU A 84 6.01 24.97 -0.47
C GLU A 84 6.58 26.16 0.31
N GLN A 85 5.88 26.62 1.35
CA GLN A 85 6.38 27.67 2.24
C GLN A 85 7.63 27.25 3.00
N LEU A 86 7.67 26.00 3.50
CA LEU A 86 8.83 25.43 4.17
C LEU A 86 10.07 25.45 3.27
N LEU A 87 9.90 25.16 1.97
CA LEU A 87 11.00 25.22 0.99
C LEU A 87 11.56 26.65 0.81
N GLN A 88 10.73 27.69 1.02
CA GLN A 88 11.17 29.10 0.96
C GLN A 88 11.96 29.54 2.20
N VAL A 89 11.94 28.77 3.30
CA VAL A 89 12.78 29.05 4.47
C VAL A 89 14.26 28.91 4.06
N PRO A 90 15.11 29.94 4.25
CA PRO A 90 16.51 29.87 3.84
C PRO A 90 17.28 28.78 4.61
N ASP A 91 18.14 28.05 3.91
CA ASP A 91 18.96 26.98 4.51
C ASP A 91 19.96 27.53 5.52
N ASP A 92 20.45 28.76 5.29
CA ASP A 92 21.32 29.47 6.21
C ASP A 92 20.56 30.13 7.37
N SER A 93 19.24 29.99 7.48
CA SER A 93 18.49 30.55 8.60
C SER A 93 18.77 29.83 9.92
N LEU A 94 18.42 30.45 11.04
CA LEU A 94 18.57 29.82 12.36
C LEU A 94 17.80 28.49 12.47
N VAL A 95 16.63 28.41 11.82
CA VAL A 95 15.77 27.21 11.80
C VAL A 95 16.01 26.31 10.58
N GLY A 96 17.01 26.60 9.74
CA GLY A 96 17.39 25.77 8.60
C GLY A 96 17.66 24.30 8.94
N PRO A 97 18.38 23.98 10.03
CA PRO A 97 18.54 22.59 10.49
C PRO A 97 17.21 21.88 10.77
N TRP A 98 16.22 22.60 11.32
CA TRP A 98 14.88 22.06 11.57
C TRP A 98 14.07 21.88 10.28
N LYS A 99 14.16 22.82 9.33
CA LYS A 99 13.59 22.65 7.97
C LYS A 99 14.03 21.33 7.35
N ASN A 100 15.34 21.07 7.35
CA ASN A 100 15.89 19.83 6.79
C ASN A 100 15.45 18.60 7.58
N CYS A 101 15.29 18.70 8.91
CA CYS A 101 14.74 17.62 9.73
C CYS A 101 13.29 17.29 9.36
N VAL A 102 12.43 18.29 9.17
CA VAL A 102 11.04 18.09 8.72
C VAL A 102 11.03 17.38 7.36
N LEU A 103 11.88 17.84 6.43
CA LEU A 103 12.01 17.19 5.12
C LEU A 103 12.57 15.76 5.20
N CYS A 104 13.43 15.44 6.18
CA CYS A 104 13.87 14.06 6.46
C CYS A 104 12.71 13.18 6.91
N ILE A 105 11.87 13.66 7.83
CA ILE A 105 10.69 12.91 8.30
C ILE A 105 9.72 12.70 7.13
N LYS A 106 9.52 13.72 6.30
CA LYS A 106 8.71 13.56 5.08
C LYS A 106 9.30 12.49 4.15
N ALA A 107 10.61 12.54 3.88
CA ALA A 107 11.27 11.55 3.03
C ALA A 107 11.22 10.13 3.61
N LEU A 108 11.16 9.98 4.94
CA LEU A 108 10.91 8.70 5.60
C LEU A 108 9.52 8.17 5.25
N TYR A 109 8.46 8.99 5.38
CA TYR A 109 7.10 8.59 5.01
C TYR A 109 6.95 8.33 3.51
N ASP A 110 7.64 9.08 2.66
CA ASP A 110 7.67 8.87 1.21
C ASP A 110 8.48 7.62 0.79
N GLY A 111 9.20 6.97 1.71
CA GLY A 111 10.10 5.84 1.41
C GLY A 111 11.36 6.21 0.61
N ASP A 112 11.71 7.50 0.49
CA ASP A 112 12.87 7.97 -0.29
C ASP A 112 14.13 8.07 0.59
N THR A 113 14.74 6.91 0.88
CA THR A 113 15.96 6.81 1.71
C THR A 113 17.14 7.61 1.14
N LYS A 114 17.22 7.77 -0.20
CA LYS A 114 18.29 8.55 -0.85
C LYS A 114 18.14 10.03 -0.55
N LYS A 115 16.92 10.57 -0.65
CA LYS A 115 16.61 11.95 -0.30
C LYS A 115 16.80 12.20 1.20
N LEU A 116 16.35 11.27 2.04
CA LEU A 116 16.54 11.33 3.50
C LEU A 116 18.03 11.46 3.85
N GLN A 117 18.89 10.60 3.30
CA GLN A 117 20.34 10.64 3.53
C GLN A 117 20.95 12.00 3.13
N ARG A 118 20.60 12.51 1.94
CA ARG A 118 21.08 13.82 1.47
C ARG A 118 20.65 14.98 2.36
N LEU A 119 19.41 14.95 2.87
CA LEU A 119 18.88 15.98 3.75
C LEU A 119 19.55 15.92 5.12
N LYS A 120 19.79 14.72 5.67
CA LYS A 120 20.52 14.53 6.94
C LYS A 120 21.92 15.12 6.86
N GLU A 121 22.64 14.92 5.76
CA GLU A 121 24.00 15.45 5.54
C GLU A 121 24.06 16.99 5.58
N GLN A 122 22.93 17.67 5.38
CA GLN A 122 22.82 19.13 5.47
C GLN A 122 22.55 19.64 6.90
N ILE A 123 22.31 18.74 7.85
CA ILE A 123 22.03 19.09 9.26
C ILE A 123 23.34 18.98 10.04
N PRO A 124 23.80 20.04 10.74
CA PRO A 124 25.03 19.96 11.53
C PRO A 124 24.87 18.97 12.70
N SER A 125 25.87 18.10 12.90
CA SER A 125 25.84 17.00 13.88
C SER A 125 25.66 17.43 15.34
N GLU A 126 26.06 18.67 15.65
CA GLU A 126 25.96 19.26 17.00
C GLU A 126 24.58 19.83 17.32
N THR A 127 23.63 19.78 16.38
CA THR A 127 22.29 20.37 16.55
C THR A 127 21.27 19.31 17.00
N PRO A 128 20.27 19.66 17.83
CA PRO A 128 19.18 18.76 18.19
C PRO A 128 18.48 18.06 17.01
N PRO A 129 18.10 18.73 15.90
CA PRO A 129 17.45 18.08 14.75
C PRO A 129 18.27 16.97 14.11
N PHE A 130 19.60 16.98 14.23
CA PHE A 130 20.44 15.90 13.68
C PHE A 130 20.10 14.54 14.29
N LYS A 131 19.82 14.50 15.59
CA LYS A 131 19.50 13.25 16.31
C LYS A 131 18.18 12.64 15.83
N LEU A 132 17.21 13.49 15.50
CA LEU A 132 15.93 13.07 14.94
C LEU A 132 16.10 12.60 13.49
N ALA A 133 16.87 13.32 12.67
CA ALA A 133 17.17 12.89 11.30
C ALA A 133 17.95 11.56 11.26
N GLU A 134 18.86 11.34 12.20
CA GLU A 134 19.56 10.07 12.34
C GLU A 134 18.63 8.94 12.78
N LEU A 135 17.68 9.21 13.67
CA LEU A 135 16.64 8.25 14.05
C LEU A 135 15.77 7.88 12.84
N ALA A 136 15.33 8.86 12.07
CA ALA A 136 14.56 8.64 10.84
C ALA A 136 15.33 7.78 9.83
N LEU A 137 16.64 8.02 9.66
CA LEU A 137 17.48 7.20 8.79
C LEU A 137 17.60 5.75 9.30
N MET A 138 17.77 5.56 10.61
CA MET A 138 17.83 4.24 11.24
C MET A 138 16.55 3.45 10.96
N MET A 139 15.38 4.08 11.16
CA MET A 139 14.08 3.52 10.84
C MET A 139 13.95 3.18 9.34
N ALA A 140 14.29 4.11 8.45
CA ALA A 140 14.23 3.88 6.99
C ALA A 140 15.09 2.71 6.51
N SER A 141 16.21 2.45 7.20
CA SER A 141 17.13 1.36 6.86
C SER A 141 16.71 -0.01 7.39
N GLY A 142 15.73 -0.06 8.31
CA GLY A 142 15.34 -1.29 9.03
C GLY A 142 16.45 -1.91 9.89
N ASN A 143 17.62 -1.26 10.00
CA ASN A 143 18.81 -1.80 10.63
C ASN A 143 19.21 -0.94 11.83
N ILE A 144 18.98 -1.48 13.02
CA ILE A 144 19.41 -0.84 14.28
C ILE A 144 20.84 -1.33 14.57
N PRO A 145 21.85 -0.42 14.62
CA PRO A 145 23.21 -0.79 14.97
C PRO A 145 23.28 -1.49 16.33
N GLU A 146 24.12 -2.52 16.48
CA GLU A 146 24.26 -3.29 17.74
C GLU A 146 24.54 -2.39 18.96
N GLU A 147 25.31 -1.32 18.75
CA GLU A 147 25.66 -0.34 19.78
C GLU A 147 24.45 0.45 20.30
N GLU A 148 23.40 0.60 19.47
CA GLU A 148 22.19 1.37 19.78
C GLU A 148 21.03 0.49 20.26
N LYS A 149 21.07 -0.84 20.07
CA LYS A 149 19.95 -1.75 20.41
C LYS A 149 19.42 -1.63 21.84
N ASN A 150 20.30 -1.36 22.81
CA ASN A 150 19.94 -1.21 24.22
C ASN A 150 19.75 0.26 24.64
N SER A 151 19.86 1.20 23.71
CA SER A 151 19.61 2.62 23.97
C SER A 151 18.11 2.91 23.89
N LEU A 152 17.66 4.02 24.50
CA LEU A 152 16.28 4.49 24.34
C LEU A 152 15.90 4.70 22.86
N ARG A 153 16.87 5.10 22.02
CA ARG A 153 16.65 5.30 20.59
C ARG A 153 16.48 3.97 19.87
N GLY A 154 17.34 2.98 20.17
CA GLY A 154 17.23 1.65 19.60
C GLY A 154 15.94 0.95 20.01
N CYS A 155 15.57 1.01 21.29
CA CYS A 155 14.29 0.44 21.76
C CYS A 155 13.08 1.12 21.10
N PHE A 156 13.09 2.44 20.95
CA PHE A 156 12.01 3.16 20.26
C PHE A 156 11.94 2.78 18.78
N SER A 157 13.09 2.73 18.09
CA SER A 157 13.16 2.28 16.69
C SER A 157 12.68 0.84 16.55
N SER A 158 13.08 -0.07 17.44
CA SER A 158 12.67 -1.48 17.38
C SER A 158 11.18 -1.60 17.64
N GLU A 159 10.62 -0.88 18.61
CA GLU A 159 9.19 -0.92 18.90
C GLU A 159 8.34 -0.44 17.72
N ILE A 160 8.80 0.58 16.96
CA ILE A 160 8.11 1.01 15.74
C ILE A 160 8.29 0.00 14.61
N LEU A 161 9.51 -0.52 14.40
CA LEU A 161 9.82 -1.45 13.31
C LEU A 161 9.22 -2.85 13.52
N GLU A 162 9.09 -3.28 14.77
CA GLU A 162 8.57 -4.58 15.17
C GLU A 162 7.05 -4.53 15.43
N SER A 163 6.40 -3.37 15.35
CA SER A 163 4.97 -3.31 15.69
C SER A 163 4.10 -4.00 14.61
N PRO A 164 3.42 -5.11 14.96
CA PRO A 164 2.41 -5.73 14.10
C PRO A 164 1.15 -4.84 13.97
N ASP A 165 1.05 -3.76 14.75
CA ASP A 165 -0.09 -2.84 14.74
C ASP A 165 -0.30 -2.19 13.38
N TYR A 166 0.75 -2.03 12.55
CA TYR A 166 0.58 -1.48 11.21
C TYR A 166 -0.23 -2.40 10.29
N VAL A 167 0.10 -3.69 10.24
CA VAL A 167 -0.63 -4.65 9.38
C VAL A 167 -2.05 -4.86 9.91
N ILE A 168 -2.21 -4.91 11.24
CA ILE A 168 -3.53 -5.04 11.87
C ILE A 168 -4.37 -3.78 11.59
N SER A 169 -3.82 -2.59 11.82
CA SER A 169 -4.49 -1.30 11.56
C SER A 169 -4.81 -1.10 10.09
N ALA A 170 -3.90 -1.45 9.18
CA ALA A 170 -4.15 -1.37 7.74
C ALA A 170 -5.23 -2.38 7.31
N GLY A 171 -5.25 -3.58 7.90
CA GLY A 171 -6.31 -4.56 7.69
C GLY A 171 -7.68 -4.08 8.18
N GLU A 172 -7.74 -3.49 9.39
CA GLU A 172 -8.96 -2.87 9.92
C GLU A 172 -9.43 -1.72 9.02
N GLN A 173 -8.53 -0.83 8.58
CA GLN A 173 -8.85 0.25 7.64
C GLN A 173 -9.35 -0.25 6.29
N MET A 174 -8.84 -1.40 5.81
CA MET A 174 -9.33 -2.01 4.57
C MET A 174 -10.77 -2.50 4.73
N GLU A 175 -11.06 -3.28 5.78
CA GLU A 175 -12.42 -3.76 6.01
C GLU A 175 -13.38 -2.58 6.24
N ASP A 176 -13.01 -1.58 7.05
CA ASP A 176 -13.81 -0.36 7.25
C ASP A 176 -14.08 0.37 5.93
N ALA A 177 -13.07 0.52 5.07
CA ALA A 177 -13.22 1.15 3.77
C ALA A 177 -14.18 0.37 2.87
N LEU A 178 -14.13 -0.97 2.92
CA LEU A 178 -15.03 -1.84 2.17
C LEU A 178 -16.47 -1.71 2.67
N GLU A 179 -16.68 -1.77 3.99
CA GLU A 179 -18.00 -1.60 4.63
C GLU A 179 -18.62 -0.22 4.31
N MET A 180 -17.80 0.81 4.18
CA MET A 180 -18.25 2.17 3.81
C MET A 180 -18.38 2.38 2.29
N GLY A 181 -18.08 1.37 1.46
CA GLY A 181 -18.12 1.47 0.00
C GLY A 181 -17.02 2.35 -0.61
N LEU A 182 -15.94 2.61 0.14
CA LEU A 182 -14.77 3.39 -0.28
C LEU A 182 -13.75 2.51 -1.03
N ILE A 183 -14.17 1.96 -2.18
CA ILE A 183 -13.40 0.92 -2.92
C ILE A 183 -12.01 1.39 -3.36
N ASP A 184 -11.85 2.67 -3.70
CA ASP A 184 -10.53 3.21 -4.04
C ASP A 184 -9.58 3.21 -2.84
N LEU A 185 -10.07 3.55 -1.64
CA LEU A 185 -9.27 3.52 -0.42
C LEU A 185 -8.90 2.07 -0.07
N PHE A 186 -9.85 1.14 -0.14
CA PHE A 186 -9.57 -0.29 0.01
C PHE A 186 -8.45 -0.74 -0.95
N ALA A 187 -8.55 -0.37 -2.23
CA ALA A 187 -7.59 -0.77 -3.24
C ALA A 187 -6.20 -0.13 -3.06
N ASP A 188 -6.14 1.11 -2.56
CA ASP A 188 -4.89 1.79 -2.24
C ASP A 188 -4.20 1.16 -1.02
N THR A 189 -4.95 0.87 0.05
CA THR A 189 -4.42 0.19 1.24
C THR A 189 -4.00 -1.24 0.94
N ALA A 190 -4.78 -1.99 0.14
CA ALA A 190 -4.42 -3.33 -0.32
C ALA A 190 -3.09 -3.31 -1.10
N ALA A 191 -2.94 -2.37 -2.03
CA ALA A 191 -1.73 -2.25 -2.85
C ALA A 191 -0.49 -1.89 -2.04
N MET A 192 -0.64 -1.08 -0.99
CA MET A 192 0.43 -0.77 -0.05
C MET A 192 0.89 -2.05 0.67
N LEU A 193 -0.04 -2.80 1.29
CA LEU A 193 0.29 -4.04 1.99
C LEU A 193 0.88 -5.11 1.07
N VAL A 194 0.35 -5.26 -0.14
CA VAL A 194 0.88 -6.20 -1.14
C VAL A 194 2.32 -5.82 -1.53
N ARG A 195 2.64 -4.54 -1.74
CA ARG A 195 4.02 -4.11 -2.05
C ARG A 195 4.98 -4.41 -0.90
N ASP A 196 4.52 -4.19 0.33
CA ASP A 196 5.34 -4.47 1.51
C ASP A 196 5.61 -5.97 1.65
N LEU A 197 4.60 -6.81 1.39
CA LEU A 197 4.75 -8.27 1.39
C LEU A 197 5.61 -8.77 0.21
N GLU A 198 5.46 -8.22 -0.99
CA GLU A 198 6.11 -8.74 -2.20
C GLU A 198 7.63 -8.74 -2.11
N ARG A 199 8.22 -7.77 -1.39
CA ARG A 199 9.66 -7.62 -1.23
C ARG A 199 10.33 -8.83 -0.58
N ASP A 200 9.68 -9.38 0.45
CA ASP A 200 10.27 -10.39 1.34
C ASP A 200 9.48 -11.72 1.34
N TYR A 201 8.21 -11.70 0.89
CA TYR A 201 7.24 -12.79 0.97
C TYR A 201 6.30 -12.84 -0.26
N THR A 202 6.86 -13.10 -1.44
CA THR A 202 6.11 -13.10 -2.72
C THR A 202 4.86 -13.99 -2.71
N GLU A 203 4.93 -15.20 -2.17
CA GLU A 203 3.76 -16.11 -2.10
C GLU A 203 2.64 -15.53 -1.23
N ALA A 204 2.98 -14.94 -0.07
CA ALA A 204 2.00 -14.30 0.79
C ALA A 204 1.36 -13.06 0.14
N ALA A 205 2.12 -12.33 -0.69
CA ALA A 205 1.61 -11.21 -1.46
C ALA A 205 0.59 -11.66 -2.53
N GLU A 206 0.85 -12.78 -3.22
CA GLU A 206 -0.11 -13.38 -4.17
C GLU A 206 -1.38 -13.86 -3.45
N ASP A 207 -1.23 -14.57 -2.33
CA ASP A 207 -2.36 -15.06 -1.53
C ASP A 207 -3.23 -13.91 -1.00
N PHE A 208 -2.60 -12.83 -0.53
CA PHE A 208 -3.33 -11.65 -0.06
C PHE A 208 -4.03 -10.91 -1.20
N ALA A 209 -3.41 -10.83 -2.38
CA ALA A 209 -4.05 -10.27 -3.57
C ALA A 209 -5.25 -11.10 -4.03
N LEU A 210 -5.15 -12.44 -4.02
CA LEU A 210 -6.27 -13.36 -4.28
C LEU A 210 -7.42 -13.12 -3.31
N TRP A 211 -7.10 -13.02 -2.01
CA TRP A 211 -8.09 -12.71 -0.98
C TRP A 211 -8.78 -11.37 -1.24
N CYS A 212 -8.05 -10.32 -1.63
CA CYS A 212 -8.64 -9.01 -1.96
C CYS A 212 -9.64 -9.07 -3.12
N PHE A 213 -9.31 -9.80 -4.19
CA PHE A 213 -10.23 -9.98 -5.33
C PHE A 213 -11.48 -10.77 -4.94
N SER A 214 -11.29 -11.87 -4.19
CA SER A 214 -12.41 -12.67 -3.67
C SER A 214 -13.31 -11.83 -2.77
N ARG A 215 -12.72 -11.00 -1.91
CA ARG A 215 -13.47 -10.12 -1.00
C ARG A 215 -14.30 -9.08 -1.76
N LEU A 216 -13.75 -8.42 -2.77
CA LEU A 216 -14.52 -7.48 -3.61
C LEU A 216 -15.66 -8.19 -4.36
N ALA A 217 -15.41 -9.38 -4.91
CA ALA A 217 -16.42 -10.13 -5.64
C ALA A 217 -17.59 -10.54 -4.74
N ARG A 218 -17.33 -10.96 -3.50
CA ARG A 218 -18.37 -11.30 -2.50
C ARG A 218 -19.28 -10.13 -2.15
N GLU A 219 -18.75 -8.92 -2.16
CA GLU A 219 -19.50 -7.69 -1.87
C GLU A 219 -20.05 -7.03 -3.16
N ASP A 220 -20.02 -7.73 -4.30
CA ASP A 220 -20.50 -7.27 -5.61
C ASP A 220 -19.85 -5.93 -6.05
N HIS A 221 -18.57 -5.78 -5.75
CA HIS A 221 -17.78 -4.60 -6.09
C HIS A 221 -16.88 -4.83 -7.31
N SER A 222 -16.72 -3.79 -8.12
CA SER A 222 -15.87 -3.86 -9.32
C SER A 222 -14.40 -4.11 -8.96
N PRO A 223 -13.71 -5.05 -9.62
CA PRO A 223 -12.28 -5.30 -9.39
C PRO A 223 -11.36 -4.27 -10.08
N ALA A 224 -11.91 -3.35 -10.87
CA ALA A 224 -11.15 -2.39 -11.67
C ALA A 224 -10.15 -1.53 -10.86
N PRO A 225 -10.50 -1.04 -9.64
CA PRO A 225 -9.55 -0.37 -8.76
C PRO A 225 -8.33 -1.24 -8.46
N LEU A 226 -8.51 -2.48 -7.99
CA LEU A 226 -7.39 -3.39 -7.69
C LEU A 226 -6.55 -3.70 -8.92
N LEU A 227 -7.18 -4.01 -10.06
CA LEU A 227 -6.48 -4.28 -11.33
C LEU A 227 -5.50 -3.16 -11.68
N LYS A 228 -5.92 -1.90 -11.50
CA LYS A 228 -5.08 -0.74 -11.79
C LYS A 228 -3.85 -0.67 -10.89
N ARG A 229 -4.00 -0.89 -9.57
CA ARG A 229 -2.88 -0.78 -8.62
C ARG A 229 -1.96 -1.99 -8.69
N PHE A 230 -2.51 -3.21 -8.72
CA PHE A 230 -1.73 -4.45 -8.74
C PHE A 230 -0.95 -4.66 -10.02
N ARG A 231 -1.38 -4.08 -11.15
CA ARG A 231 -0.61 -4.07 -12.41
C ARG A 231 0.79 -3.49 -12.25
N SER A 232 0.96 -2.51 -11.38
CA SER A 232 2.27 -1.92 -11.06
C SER A 232 3.19 -2.83 -10.23
N ILE A 233 2.62 -3.86 -9.60
CA ILE A 233 3.29 -4.76 -8.67
C ILE A 233 3.61 -6.08 -9.40
N PHE A 234 2.59 -6.78 -9.88
CA PHE A 234 2.71 -8.11 -10.49
C PHE A 234 2.82 -8.09 -12.02
N GLY A 235 2.72 -6.92 -12.65
CA GLY A 235 2.58 -6.79 -14.11
C GLY A 235 1.16 -7.11 -14.61
N GLU A 236 0.95 -6.98 -15.93
CA GLU A 236 -0.37 -7.20 -16.56
C GLU A 236 -0.84 -8.65 -16.40
N SER A 237 -0.04 -9.61 -16.86
CA SER A 237 -0.37 -11.03 -16.88
C SER A 237 -0.57 -11.59 -15.46
N GLY A 238 0.33 -11.28 -14.53
CA GLY A 238 0.21 -11.68 -13.12
C GLY A 238 -1.08 -11.16 -12.47
N THR A 239 -1.39 -9.88 -12.68
CA THR A 239 -2.60 -9.26 -12.13
C THR A 239 -3.88 -9.87 -12.70
N LEU A 240 -3.93 -10.14 -14.01
CA LEU A 240 -5.07 -10.78 -14.66
C LEU A 240 -5.29 -12.21 -14.16
N ARG A 241 -4.21 -12.97 -13.96
CA ARG A 241 -4.26 -14.32 -13.38
C ARG A 241 -4.86 -14.29 -11.98
N LEU A 242 -4.35 -13.41 -11.10
CA LEU A 242 -4.84 -13.28 -9.71
C LEU A 242 -6.31 -12.84 -9.67
N ALA A 243 -6.70 -11.88 -10.51
CA ALA A 243 -8.11 -11.45 -10.60
C ALA A 243 -9.03 -12.59 -11.02
N ALA A 244 -8.66 -13.34 -12.06
CA ALA A 244 -9.45 -14.47 -12.53
C ALA A 244 -9.62 -15.55 -11.46
N LEU A 245 -8.53 -15.91 -10.75
CA LEU A 245 -8.58 -16.92 -9.70
C LEU A 245 -9.38 -16.44 -8.47
N GLY A 246 -9.19 -15.19 -8.05
CA GLY A 246 -9.87 -14.65 -6.86
C GLY A 246 -11.39 -14.50 -7.04
N ILE A 247 -11.85 -14.25 -8.28
CA ILE A 247 -13.27 -14.01 -8.58
C ILE A 247 -14.01 -15.32 -8.95
N ALA A 248 -13.29 -16.40 -9.29
CA ALA A 248 -13.85 -17.62 -9.86
C ALA A 248 -14.97 -18.28 -9.05
N GLU A 249 -14.96 -18.17 -7.72
CA GLU A 249 -16.01 -18.74 -6.87
C GLU A 249 -17.32 -17.95 -6.92
N GLU A 250 -17.25 -16.63 -7.13
CA GLU A 250 -18.40 -15.73 -7.03
C GLU A 250 -18.98 -15.36 -8.41
N ASP A 251 -18.11 -15.14 -9.41
CA ASP A 251 -18.50 -14.79 -10.78
C ASP A 251 -17.59 -15.49 -11.80
N ALA A 252 -18.06 -16.65 -12.28
CA ALA A 252 -17.34 -17.48 -13.24
C ALA A 252 -17.13 -16.79 -14.61
N ASP A 253 -18.04 -15.90 -15.02
CA ASP A 253 -17.96 -15.23 -16.31
C ASP A 253 -16.94 -14.09 -16.29
N ALA A 254 -16.92 -13.28 -15.22
CA ALA A 254 -15.86 -12.31 -14.99
C ALA A 254 -14.50 -13.01 -14.83
N ALA A 255 -14.45 -14.12 -14.09
CA ALA A 255 -13.24 -14.92 -13.96
C ALA A 255 -12.74 -15.42 -15.32
N LEU A 256 -13.63 -15.98 -16.15
CA LEU A 256 -13.29 -16.41 -17.50
C LEU A 256 -12.77 -15.24 -18.34
N TYR A 257 -13.41 -14.07 -18.27
CA TYR A 257 -12.97 -12.87 -18.99
C TYR A 257 -11.52 -12.52 -18.67
N TYR A 258 -11.18 -12.43 -17.39
CA TYR A 258 -9.82 -12.11 -16.96
C TYR A 258 -8.84 -13.22 -17.30
N TRP A 259 -9.26 -14.49 -17.21
CA TRP A 259 -8.44 -15.64 -17.56
C TRP A 259 -8.08 -15.67 -19.05
N LEU A 260 -9.05 -15.39 -19.93
CA LEU A 260 -8.79 -15.30 -21.38
C LEU A 260 -7.85 -14.13 -21.70
N LYS A 261 -8.01 -12.97 -21.04
CA LYS A 261 -7.06 -11.87 -21.17
C LYS A 261 -5.66 -12.23 -20.71
N PHE A 262 -5.54 -12.98 -19.63
CA PHE A 262 -4.26 -13.50 -19.15
C PHE A 262 -3.57 -14.38 -20.21
N ILE A 263 -4.31 -15.31 -20.84
CA ILE A 263 -3.77 -16.15 -21.93
C ILE A 263 -3.28 -15.30 -23.10
N VAL A 264 -4.08 -14.30 -23.51
CA VAL A 264 -3.70 -13.36 -24.58
C VAL A 264 -2.41 -12.62 -24.23
N SER A 265 -2.30 -12.07 -23.00
CA SER A 265 -1.10 -11.34 -22.56
C SER A 265 0.14 -12.21 -22.65
N LEU A 266 0.06 -13.47 -22.19
CA LEU A 266 1.18 -14.41 -22.23
C LEU A 266 1.62 -14.77 -23.67
N LEU A 267 0.67 -14.91 -24.59
CA LEU A 267 0.94 -15.16 -26.01
C LEU A 267 1.59 -13.94 -26.68
N GLU A 268 1.08 -12.73 -26.43
CA GLU A 268 1.63 -11.48 -26.97
C GLU A 268 3.07 -11.23 -26.48
N GLU A 269 3.35 -11.56 -25.22
CA GLU A 269 4.68 -11.45 -24.63
C GLU A 269 5.64 -12.57 -25.06
N ARG A 270 5.13 -13.62 -25.74
CA ARG A 270 5.86 -14.84 -26.14
C ARG A 270 6.52 -15.58 -24.98
N GLN A 271 5.92 -15.50 -23.80
CA GLN A 271 6.46 -16.08 -22.55
C GLN A 271 5.80 -17.41 -22.17
N ILE A 272 4.99 -18.00 -23.05
CA ILE A 272 4.23 -19.21 -22.74
C ILE A 272 4.80 -20.46 -23.43
N GLU A 273 5.00 -21.50 -22.63
CA GLU A 273 5.31 -22.85 -23.11
C GLU A 273 4.02 -23.61 -23.48
N ARG A 274 4.15 -24.64 -24.31
CA ARG A 274 3.00 -25.45 -24.76
C ARG A 274 2.20 -26.05 -23.60
N GLU A 275 2.89 -26.59 -22.59
CA GLU A 275 2.25 -27.21 -21.44
C GLU A 275 1.47 -26.19 -20.60
N THR A 276 2.04 -24.99 -20.42
CA THR A 276 1.39 -23.88 -19.72
C THR A 276 0.15 -23.40 -20.48
N LEU A 277 0.24 -23.27 -21.81
CA LEU A 277 -0.92 -22.90 -22.64
C LEU A 277 -2.01 -23.97 -22.57
N ALA A 278 -1.65 -25.26 -22.59
CA ALA A 278 -2.60 -26.35 -22.43
C ALA A 278 -3.34 -26.28 -21.09
N ALA A 279 -2.61 -26.10 -19.99
CA ALA A 279 -3.19 -25.98 -18.66
C ALA A 279 -4.12 -24.75 -18.57
N ALA A 280 -3.70 -23.61 -19.12
CA ALA A 280 -4.51 -22.40 -19.13
C ALA A 280 -5.80 -22.55 -19.95
N LEU A 281 -5.74 -23.19 -21.12
CA LEU A 281 -6.93 -23.50 -21.94
C LEU A 281 -7.88 -24.48 -21.23
N TYR A 282 -7.34 -25.43 -20.47
CA TYR A 282 -8.16 -26.35 -19.68
C TYR A 282 -8.92 -25.61 -18.56
N ILE A 283 -8.26 -24.69 -17.86
CA ILE A 283 -8.91 -23.84 -16.85
C ILE A 283 -9.97 -22.93 -17.50
N ALA A 284 -9.68 -22.36 -18.67
CA ALA A 284 -10.66 -21.55 -19.41
C ALA A 284 -11.93 -22.37 -19.74
N ALA A 285 -11.77 -23.62 -20.16
CA ALA A 285 -12.90 -24.50 -20.42
C ALA A 285 -13.70 -24.79 -19.14
N HIS A 286 -13.02 -25.03 -18.02
CA HIS A 286 -13.68 -25.26 -16.74
C HIS A 286 -14.49 -24.05 -16.26
N LEU A 287 -13.93 -22.85 -16.35
CA LEU A 287 -14.65 -21.60 -16.03
C LEU A 287 -15.84 -21.39 -16.98
N GLY A 288 -15.67 -21.69 -18.27
CA GLY A 288 -16.74 -21.62 -19.26
C GLY A 288 -17.91 -22.57 -18.98
N ASP A 289 -17.64 -23.76 -18.45
CA ASP A 289 -18.72 -24.69 -18.05
C ASP A 289 -19.52 -24.21 -16.83
N MET A 290 -18.92 -23.35 -15.99
CA MET A 290 -19.56 -22.79 -14.81
C MET A 290 -20.38 -21.51 -15.10
N GLY A 291 -20.01 -20.76 -16.14
CA GLY A 291 -20.64 -19.49 -16.53
C GLY A 291 -21.75 -19.60 -17.58
N ILE A 292 -22.07 -18.46 -18.21
CA ILE A 292 -23.12 -18.28 -19.23
C ILE A 292 -22.83 -19.06 -20.53
N LEU A 293 -21.59 -19.53 -20.73
CA LEU A 293 -21.23 -20.37 -21.88
C LEU A 293 -21.78 -21.80 -21.83
N LYS A 294 -22.45 -22.19 -20.73
CA LYS A 294 -23.14 -23.47 -20.64
C LYS A 294 -24.31 -23.51 -21.63
N GLU A 295 -24.11 -24.22 -22.75
CA GLU A 295 -25.07 -24.36 -23.85
C GLU A 295 -26.49 -24.72 -23.36
N GLY A 296 -27.46 -23.88 -23.70
CA GLY A 296 -28.60 -24.32 -24.53
C GLY A 296 -29.86 -24.90 -23.89
N ASP A 297 -29.91 -25.23 -22.59
CA ASP A 297 -31.09 -25.95 -22.04
C ASP A 297 -32.16 -25.07 -21.37
N SER A 298 -32.02 -23.74 -21.34
CA SER A 298 -33.12 -22.86 -20.91
C SER A 298 -33.88 -22.32 -22.12
N ASP A 299 -35.04 -22.92 -22.41
CA ASP A 299 -36.09 -22.50 -23.37
C ASP A 299 -36.68 -21.08 -23.10
N THR A 300 -35.93 -20.19 -22.45
CA THR A 300 -36.33 -18.82 -22.17
C THR A 300 -35.58 -17.86 -23.09
N ASP A 301 -36.23 -17.48 -24.18
CA ASP A 301 -35.84 -16.56 -25.28
C ASP A 301 -35.50 -15.11 -24.85
N THR A 302 -35.09 -14.87 -23.61
CA THR A 302 -34.70 -13.54 -23.11
C THR A 302 -33.30 -13.56 -22.52
N GLN A 303 -32.29 -13.81 -23.37
CA GLN A 303 -30.93 -13.42 -23.03
C GLN A 303 -30.85 -11.90 -22.89
N SER A 304 -30.22 -11.43 -21.82
CA SER A 304 -30.02 -9.98 -21.61
C SER A 304 -29.15 -9.42 -22.74
N SER A 305 -29.34 -8.14 -23.07
CA SER A 305 -28.44 -7.44 -23.99
C SER A 305 -26.99 -7.45 -23.47
N GLU A 306 -26.79 -7.59 -22.16
CA GLU A 306 -25.48 -7.64 -21.52
C GLU A 306 -24.79 -8.99 -21.77
N ASP A 307 -25.51 -10.10 -21.66
CA ASP A 307 -24.99 -11.45 -21.94
C ASP A 307 -24.48 -11.55 -23.39
N LEU A 308 -25.25 -11.02 -24.34
CA LEU A 308 -24.87 -10.98 -25.76
C LEU A 308 -23.61 -10.13 -25.99
N LEU A 309 -23.41 -9.06 -25.24
CA LEU A 309 -22.20 -8.25 -25.31
C LEU A 309 -21.00 -9.02 -24.73
N LEU A 310 -21.18 -9.71 -23.61
CA LEU A 310 -20.13 -10.49 -22.97
C LEU A 310 -19.70 -11.68 -23.83
N LEU A 311 -20.65 -12.42 -24.41
CA LEU A 311 -20.39 -13.50 -25.36
C LEU A 311 -19.56 -13.03 -26.57
N ARG A 312 -19.89 -11.84 -27.12
CA ARG A 312 -19.09 -11.23 -28.19
C ARG A 312 -17.67 -10.88 -27.75
N GLN A 313 -17.48 -10.49 -26.49
CA GLN A 313 -16.15 -10.23 -25.95
C GLN A 313 -15.36 -11.54 -25.81
N PHE A 314 -15.97 -12.62 -25.31
CA PHE A 314 -15.33 -13.94 -25.24
C PHE A 314 -14.93 -14.44 -26.62
N GLN A 315 -15.82 -14.37 -27.61
CA GLN A 315 -15.51 -14.79 -28.99
C GLN A 315 -14.31 -14.03 -29.57
N LYS A 316 -14.23 -12.71 -29.33
CA LYS A 316 -13.07 -11.90 -29.77
C LYS A 316 -11.77 -12.34 -29.10
N LEU A 317 -11.80 -12.63 -27.80
CA LEU A 317 -10.62 -13.08 -27.06
C LEU A 317 -10.19 -14.48 -27.51
N LEU A 318 -11.12 -15.42 -27.68
CA LEU A 318 -10.84 -16.77 -28.17
C LEU A 318 -10.29 -16.77 -29.60
N GLN A 319 -10.83 -15.93 -30.48
CA GLN A 319 -10.27 -15.74 -31.82
C GLN A 319 -8.82 -15.23 -31.74
N LYS A 320 -8.57 -14.21 -30.91
CA LYS A 320 -7.21 -13.68 -30.72
C LYS A 320 -6.26 -14.74 -30.16
N ILE A 321 -6.69 -15.56 -29.20
CA ILE A 321 -5.90 -16.69 -28.68
C ILE A 321 -5.55 -17.67 -29.81
N SER A 322 -6.53 -18.03 -30.65
CA SER A 322 -6.29 -18.93 -31.78
C SER A 322 -5.30 -18.36 -32.79
N GLU A 323 -5.38 -17.06 -33.09
CA GLU A 323 -4.49 -16.36 -34.02
C GLU A 323 -3.06 -16.29 -33.47
N GLU A 324 -2.88 -15.83 -32.24
CA GLU A 324 -1.56 -15.69 -31.61
C GLU A 324 -0.90 -17.06 -31.35
N ALA A 325 -1.66 -18.04 -30.86
CA ALA A 325 -1.15 -19.40 -30.65
C ALA A 325 -0.76 -20.07 -31.97
N GLY A 326 -1.51 -19.85 -33.06
CA GLY A 326 -1.16 -20.37 -34.39
C GLY A 326 0.12 -19.75 -34.96
N GLN A 327 0.39 -18.48 -34.65
CA GLN A 327 1.64 -17.82 -35.02
C GLN A 327 2.83 -18.35 -34.21
N GLN A 328 2.64 -18.58 -32.91
CA GLN A 328 3.70 -19.04 -32.01
C GLN A 328 4.00 -20.53 -32.16
N PHE A 329 2.99 -21.35 -32.49
CA PHE A 329 3.08 -22.81 -32.60
C PHE A 329 2.56 -23.32 -33.96
N PRO A 330 3.27 -23.02 -35.07
CA PRO A 330 2.79 -23.28 -36.43
C PRO A 330 2.69 -24.79 -36.78
N ASP A 331 3.28 -25.66 -35.98
CA ASP A 331 3.20 -27.12 -36.13
C ASP A 331 1.90 -27.71 -35.57
N ILE A 332 1.11 -26.93 -34.83
CA ILE A 332 -0.17 -27.34 -34.27
C ILE A 332 -1.30 -26.66 -35.05
N SER A 333 -2.17 -27.48 -35.65
CA SER A 333 -3.36 -26.96 -36.33
C SER A 333 -4.44 -26.63 -35.30
N ILE A 334 -4.59 -25.34 -34.99
CA ILE A 334 -5.60 -24.84 -34.06
C ILE A 334 -6.87 -24.53 -34.86
N SER A 335 -7.97 -25.22 -34.55
CA SER A 335 -9.31 -24.86 -35.04
C SER A 335 -9.82 -23.61 -34.32
N ALA A 336 -10.74 -22.88 -34.94
CA ALA A 336 -11.36 -21.72 -34.31
C ALA A 336 -11.92 -22.08 -32.92
N LEU A 337 -11.51 -21.32 -31.90
CA LEU A 337 -12.00 -21.47 -30.53
C LEU A 337 -13.32 -20.70 -30.39
N GLY A 338 -14.42 -21.40 -30.11
CA GLY A 338 -15.73 -20.77 -29.89
C GLY A 338 -16.45 -21.26 -28.64
N THR A 339 -16.09 -22.44 -28.13
CA THR A 339 -16.77 -23.12 -27.02
C THR A 339 -15.77 -23.63 -25.97
N PRO A 340 -16.22 -23.93 -24.73
CA PRO A 340 -15.40 -24.62 -23.74
C PRO A 340 -14.81 -25.94 -24.26
N GLU A 341 -15.55 -26.67 -25.12
CA GLU A 341 -15.08 -27.92 -25.72
C GLU A 341 -13.94 -27.69 -26.72
N ASP A 342 -13.97 -26.59 -27.49
CA ASP A 342 -12.86 -26.23 -28.37
C ASP A 342 -11.58 -25.94 -27.57
N CYS A 343 -11.71 -25.29 -26.41
CA CYS A 343 -10.60 -25.05 -25.49
C CYS A 343 -10.02 -26.37 -24.95
N ARG A 344 -10.86 -27.31 -24.51
CA ARG A 344 -10.43 -28.66 -24.08
C ARG A 344 -9.69 -29.42 -25.17
N ARG A 345 -10.28 -29.50 -26.37
CA ARG A 345 -9.68 -30.20 -27.51
C ARG A 345 -8.32 -29.60 -27.88
N THR A 346 -8.23 -28.27 -27.87
CA THR A 346 -6.99 -27.56 -28.16
C THR A 346 -5.93 -27.81 -27.07
N ALA A 347 -6.32 -27.81 -25.79
CA ALA A 347 -5.42 -28.14 -24.68
C ALA A 347 -4.81 -29.55 -24.84
N VAL A 348 -5.60 -30.54 -25.25
CA VAL A 348 -5.11 -31.91 -25.53
C VAL A 348 -4.07 -31.92 -26.65
N LEU A 349 -4.27 -31.15 -27.72
CA LEU A 349 -3.27 -31.05 -28.81
C LEU A 349 -1.92 -30.52 -28.29
N PHE A 350 -1.94 -29.50 -27.44
CA PHE A 350 -0.72 -28.94 -26.84
C PHE A 350 -0.05 -29.89 -25.83
N SER A 351 -0.82 -30.79 -25.21
CA SER A 351 -0.35 -31.77 -24.22
C SER A 351 0.18 -33.06 -24.84
N SER A 352 -0.31 -33.43 -26.03
CA SER A 352 -0.03 -34.72 -26.69
C SER A 352 1.41 -34.88 -27.24
N GLY A 353 2.28 -33.87 -27.05
CA GLY A 353 3.73 -34.00 -27.24
C GLY A 353 4.49 -34.52 -26.02
N SER A 354 3.86 -34.59 -24.84
CA SER A 354 4.42 -35.11 -23.60
C SER A 354 3.50 -36.18 -22.98
N GLU A 355 3.49 -37.37 -23.58
CA GLU A 355 2.89 -38.56 -22.97
C GLU A 355 3.59 -38.87 -21.62
N ASN A 356 3.11 -38.28 -20.50
CA ASN A 356 3.06 -38.88 -19.13
C ASN A 356 2.91 -37.92 -17.91
N ARG A 357 2.60 -36.61 -18.00
CA ARG A 357 2.64 -35.75 -16.78
C ARG A 357 1.39 -34.99 -16.32
N ILE A 358 0.29 -34.95 -17.07
CA ILE A 358 -0.88 -34.13 -16.70
C ILE A 358 -1.94 -34.91 -15.90
N THR A 359 -1.51 -35.64 -14.87
CA THR A 359 -2.42 -36.25 -13.87
C THR A 359 -2.19 -35.70 -12.45
N GLY A 360 -1.35 -34.66 -12.30
CA GLY A 360 -0.92 -34.16 -10.99
C GLY A 360 -1.53 -32.83 -10.52
N TYR A 361 -2.22 -32.06 -11.37
CA TYR A 361 -2.87 -30.81 -10.93
C TYR A 361 -4.23 -31.11 -10.32
N ARG A 362 -4.24 -31.39 -9.01
CA ARG A 362 -5.45 -31.30 -8.19
C ARG A 362 -5.75 -29.81 -7.97
N ILE A 363 -6.90 -29.36 -8.46
CA ILE A 363 -7.55 -28.17 -7.90
C ILE A 363 -7.70 -28.44 -6.40
N PRO A 364 -7.27 -27.54 -5.50
CA PRO A 364 -7.51 -27.73 -4.08
C PRO A 364 -9.03 -27.80 -3.87
N GLU A 365 -9.51 -28.96 -3.43
CA GLU A 365 -10.86 -29.07 -2.90
C GLU A 365 -10.89 -28.16 -1.66
N THR A 366 -11.55 -27.01 -1.78
CA THR A 366 -11.89 -26.16 -0.65
C THR A 366 -12.79 -26.99 0.26
N GLU A 367 -12.23 -27.50 1.36
CA GLU A 367 -13.00 -28.07 2.47
C GLU A 367 -13.97 -26.98 2.92
N ARG A 368 -15.24 -27.11 2.51
CA ARG A 368 -16.32 -26.28 3.03
C ARG A 368 -16.29 -26.41 4.56
N PRO A 369 -16.09 -25.33 5.32
CA PRO A 369 -16.30 -25.40 6.75
C PRO A 369 -17.76 -25.77 6.98
N GLU A 370 -17.99 -26.92 7.62
CA GLU A 370 -19.31 -27.32 8.09
C GLU A 370 -19.90 -26.16 8.90
N SER A 371 -20.99 -25.58 8.39
CA SER A 371 -21.80 -24.61 9.10
C SER A 371 -22.42 -25.28 10.33
N LYS A 372 -21.70 -25.20 11.46
CA LYS A 372 -22.31 -25.43 12.76
C LYS A 372 -23.23 -24.26 13.07
N GLU A 373 -24.48 -24.46 12.71
CA GLU A 373 -25.64 -23.68 13.13
C GLU A 373 -25.85 -23.88 14.65
N GLU A 374 -25.02 -23.23 15.48
CA GLU A 374 -25.31 -23.06 16.90
C GLU A 374 -26.28 -21.89 17.06
N GLN A 375 -27.55 -22.23 17.24
CA GLN A 375 -28.59 -21.34 17.74
C GLN A 375 -28.19 -20.78 19.11
N ARG A 376 -27.53 -19.61 19.12
CA ARG A 376 -27.43 -18.76 20.30
C ARG A 376 -28.68 -17.90 20.39
N ILE A 377 -29.56 -18.30 21.31
CA ILE A 377 -30.64 -17.47 21.85
C ILE A 377 -29.97 -16.24 22.51
N LEU A 378 -30.07 -15.08 21.86
CA LEU A 378 -29.71 -13.79 22.42
C LEU A 378 -30.79 -13.38 23.44
N PRO A 379 -30.44 -13.01 24.69
CA PRO A 379 -31.40 -12.41 25.60
C PRO A 379 -31.73 -10.99 25.16
N GLU A 380 -33.00 -10.62 25.33
CA GLU A 380 -33.56 -9.29 25.06
C GLU A 380 -32.68 -8.16 25.60
N LYS A 381 -32.35 -7.21 24.72
CA LYS A 381 -31.79 -5.91 25.08
C LYS A 381 -32.81 -5.17 25.97
N GLN A 382 -32.50 -5.03 27.26
CA GLN A 382 -33.03 -3.94 28.06
C GLN A 382 -32.20 -2.68 27.77
N GLU A 383 -32.83 -1.67 27.19
CA GLU A 383 -32.30 -0.31 27.09
C GLU A 383 -32.06 0.26 28.50
N PRO A 384 -30.86 0.79 28.81
CA PRO A 384 -30.71 1.72 29.91
C PRO A 384 -31.03 3.13 29.44
N GLN A 385 -31.94 3.72 30.19
CA GLN A 385 -32.46 5.07 30.11
C GLN A 385 -31.36 6.13 30.04
N GLN A 386 -31.69 7.17 29.27
CA GLN A 386 -31.09 8.50 29.32
C GLN A 386 -30.95 8.97 30.78
N LEU A 387 -29.76 9.41 31.15
CA LEU A 387 -29.56 10.28 32.29
C LEU A 387 -28.72 11.47 31.84
N GLU A 388 -29.44 12.58 31.70
CA GLU A 388 -28.95 13.94 31.77
C GLU A 388 -27.90 14.09 32.86
N LEU A 389 -26.75 14.66 32.50
CA LEU A 389 -25.92 15.41 33.44
C LEU A 389 -25.34 16.59 32.66
N PHE A 390 -26.07 17.70 32.77
CA PHE A 390 -25.72 19.05 32.36
C PHE A 390 -24.42 19.56 32.98
N ALA A 391 -23.93 20.63 32.37
CA ALA A 391 -23.14 21.74 32.96
C ALA A 391 -21.62 21.67 32.86
#